data_AF-A0A8H6BRT4-F1
#
_entry.id   AF-A0A8H6BRT4-F1
#
_cell.length_a   1.000
_cell.length_b   1.000
_cell.length_c   1.000
_cell.angle_alpha   90.00
_cell.angle_beta   90.00
_cell.angle_gamma   90.00
#
_symmetry.space_group_name_H-M   'P 1'
#
loop_
_entity.id
_entity.type
_entity.pdbx_description
1 polymer ?
#
loop_
_entity_poly.entity_id
_entity_poly.type
_entity_poly.pdbx_seq_one_letter_code
_entity_poly.pdbx_strand_id
1 'polypeptide(L)'
;MSTISADALLNETKRERNERFKNQLYQAAAKGVLQGTLIALMTGYALSYKYNHGVNRAYFKTTYKVWWFVGWNVVGITFATDTAKMKISKQAAMEDELKRNRYIEQELSRNLK
;
A
#
# COMPACT_ATOMS: atom_id res chain seq x y z
N MET A 1 27.32 25.42 19.57
CA MET A 1 25.85 25.31 19.43
C MET A 1 25.54 25.05 17.95
N SER A 2 25.44 23.77 17.56
CA SER A 2 25.40 23.31 16.15
C SER A 2 24.18 22.42 15.86
N THR A 3 23.07 22.64 16.58
CA THR A 3 21.87 21.79 16.50
C THR A 3 21.10 21.97 15.17
N ILE A 4 21.22 23.14 14.54
CA ILE A 4 20.45 23.49 13.33
C ILE A 4 20.83 22.62 12.11
N SER A 5 22.08 22.16 11.98
CA SER A 5 22.49 21.35 10.82
C SER A 5 22.09 19.88 10.95
N ALA A 6 22.09 19.32 12.16
CA ALA A 6 21.70 17.93 12.39
C ALA A 6 20.18 17.75 12.24
N ASP A 7 19.38 18.69 12.74
CA ASP A 7 17.93 18.65 12.63
C ASP A 7 17.44 18.85 11.19
N ALA A 8 18.11 19.73 10.43
CA ALA A 8 17.81 19.94 9.01
C ALA A 8 18.14 18.71 8.16
N LEU A 9 19.29 18.08 8.40
CA LEU A 9 19.73 16.88 7.67
C LEU A 9 18.86 15.67 8.02
N LEU A 10 18.45 15.53 9.29
CA LEU A 10 17.44 14.56 9.71
C LEU A 10 16.07 14.82 9.07
N ASN A 11 15.64 16.07 8.93
CA ASN A 11 14.39 16.42 8.26
C ASN A 11 14.43 16.13 6.76
N GLU A 12 15.52 16.44 6.06
CA GLU A 12 15.69 16.08 4.65
C GLU A 12 15.66 14.56 4.46
N THR A 13 16.35 13.82 5.33
CA THR A 13 16.38 12.34 5.26
C THR A 13 14.99 11.75 5.55
N LYS A 14 14.25 12.31 6.51
CA LYS A 14 12.86 11.92 6.80
C LYS A 14 11.93 12.23 5.62
N ARG A 15 12.10 13.38 4.97
CA ARG A 15 11.28 13.80 3.83
C ARG A 15 11.51 12.91 2.62
N GLU A 16 12.76 12.58 2.32
CA GLU A 16 13.12 11.69 1.22
C GLU A 16 12.59 10.25 1.44
N ARG A 17 12.66 9.73 2.68
CA ARG A 17 12.00 8.46 3.03
C ARG A 17 10.48 8.56 2.85
N ASN A 18 9.86 9.65 3.27
CA ASN A 18 8.42 9.84 3.17
C ASN A 18 7.95 9.91 1.70
N GLU A 19 8.72 10.54 0.81
CA GLU A 19 8.45 10.56 -0.63
C GLU A 19 8.55 9.16 -1.26
N ARG A 20 9.58 8.37 -0.88
CA ARG A 20 9.70 6.97 -1.31
C ARG A 20 8.52 6.13 -0.83
N PHE A 21 8.09 6.31 0.42
CA PHE A 21 6.91 5.63 0.96
C PHE A 21 5.62 6.04 0.23
N LYS A 22 5.44 7.33 -0.07
CA LYS A 22 4.28 7.81 -0.84
C LYS A 22 4.24 7.18 -2.23
N ASN A 23 5.37 7.13 -2.95
CA ASN A 23 5.40 6.50 -4.28
C ASN A 23 5.06 5.00 -4.23
N GLN A 24 5.57 4.27 -3.25
CA GLN A 24 5.22 2.85 -3.06
C GLN A 24 3.74 2.67 -2.69
N LEU A 25 3.18 3.56 -1.87
CA LEU A 25 1.75 3.58 -1.56
C LEU A 25 0.89 3.88 -2.79
N TYR A 26 1.29 4.82 -3.65
CA TYR A 26 0.58 5.10 -4.89
C TYR A 26 0.61 3.91 -5.86
N GLN A 27 1.75 3.23 -6.00
CA GLN A 27 1.84 2.01 -6.80
C GLN A 27 0.98 0.89 -6.21
N ALA A 28 0.98 0.73 -4.88
CA ALA A 28 0.13 -0.24 -4.21
C ALA A 28 -1.36 0.09 -4.38
N ALA A 29 -1.74 1.36 -4.26
CA ALA A 29 -3.11 1.83 -4.49
C ALA A 29 -3.55 1.55 -5.94
N ALA A 30 -2.70 1.82 -6.94
CA ALA A 30 -2.98 1.50 -8.34
C ALA A 30 -3.18 0.00 -8.56
N LYS A 31 -2.37 -0.84 -7.92
CA LYS A 31 -2.57 -2.31 -7.93
C LYS A 31 -3.88 -2.71 -7.25
N GLY A 32 -4.23 -2.05 -6.16
CA GLY A 32 -5.49 -2.23 -5.44
C GLY A 32 -6.72 -1.86 -6.27
N VAL A 33 -6.66 -0.77 -7.04
CA VAL A 33 -7.71 -0.38 -8.01
C VAL A 33 -7.93 -1.48 -9.04
N LEU A 34 -6.84 -2.02 -9.61
CA LEU A 34 -6.95 -3.09 -10.62
C LEU A 34 -7.59 -4.36 -10.03
N GLN A 35 -7.17 -4.77 -8.83
CA GLN A 35 -7.74 -5.94 -8.14
C GLN A 35 -9.21 -5.71 -7.76
N GLY A 36 -9.52 -4.53 -7.21
CA GLY A 36 -10.88 -4.13 -6.86
C GLY A 36 -11.81 -4.07 -8.08
N THR A 37 -11.33 -3.51 -9.19
CA THR A 37 -12.04 -3.48 -10.48
C THR A 37 -12.34 -4.88 -11.00
N LEU A 38 -11.38 -5.80 -10.93
CA LEU A 38 -11.56 -7.17 -11.42
C LEU A 38 -12.61 -7.93 -10.59
N ILE A 39 -12.58 -7.78 -9.27
CA ILE A 39 -13.60 -8.34 -8.37
C ILE A 39 -14.97 -7.69 -8.60
N ALA A 40 -15.01 -6.37 -8.78
CA ALA A 40 -16.23 -5.63 -9.07
C ALA A 40 -16.91 -6.11 -10.36
N LEU A 41 -16.14 -6.37 -11.41
CA LEU A 41 -16.65 -6.85 -12.70
C LEU A 41 -17.14 -8.29 -12.59
N MET A 42 -16.36 -9.19 -11.98
CA MET A 42 -16.73 -10.59 -11.79
C MET A 42 -18.02 -10.73 -10.97
N THR A 43 -18.06 -10.07 -9.80
CA THR A 43 -19.23 -10.12 -8.91
C THR A 43 -20.41 -9.36 -9.49
N GLY A 44 -20.19 -8.19 -10.10
CA GLY A 44 -21.22 -7.38 -10.75
C GLY A 44 -21.86 -8.06 -11.95
N TYR A 45 -21.09 -8.83 -12.73
CA TYR A 45 -21.60 -9.68 -13.82
C TYR A 45 -22.44 -10.83 -13.27
N ALA A 46 -21.95 -11.55 -12.26
CA ALA A 46 -22.70 -12.65 -11.63
C ALA A 46 -24.03 -12.16 -11.00
N LEU A 47 -24.00 -11.02 -10.31
CA LEU A 47 -25.18 -10.35 -9.77
C LEU A 47 -26.13 -9.91 -10.88
N SER A 48 -25.62 -9.30 -11.95
CA SER A 48 -26.45 -8.91 -13.10
C SER A 48 -27.08 -10.13 -13.78
N TYR A 49 -26.38 -11.23 -13.92
CA TYR A 49 -26.91 -12.46 -14.50
C TYR A 49 -28.05 -13.03 -13.63
N LYS A 50 -27.83 -13.16 -12.32
CA LYS A 50 -28.79 -13.70 -11.35
C LYS A 50 -30.05 -12.85 -11.22
N TYR A 51 -29.91 -11.53 -11.11
CA TYR A 51 -31.03 -10.64 -10.79
C TYR A 51 -31.77 -10.06 -12.01
N ASN A 52 -31.21 -10.20 -13.21
CA ASN A 52 -31.79 -9.63 -14.44
C ASN A 52 -32.42 -10.69 -15.38
N HIS A 53 -32.34 -11.99 -15.03
CA HIS A 53 -33.02 -13.08 -15.75
C HIS A 53 -34.38 -13.49 -15.14
N GLY A 54 -34.77 -12.92 -13.99
CA GLY A 54 -36.05 -13.21 -13.33
C GLY A 54 -37.19 -12.26 -13.75
N VAL A 55 -38.43 -12.73 -13.62
CA VAL A 55 -39.68 -11.98 -13.89
C VAL A 55 -39.93 -10.93 -12.80
N ASN A 56 -39.05 -9.93 -12.66
CA ASN A 56 -39.42 -8.59 -12.18
C ASN A 56 -38.26 -7.61 -12.36
N ARG A 57 -38.51 -6.56 -13.14
CA ARG A 57 -37.52 -5.60 -13.65
C ARG A 57 -36.83 -4.77 -12.54
N ALA A 58 -35.53 -4.58 -12.74
CA ALA A 58 -34.72 -3.42 -12.31
C ALA A 58 -34.28 -3.31 -10.82
N TYR A 59 -33.83 -4.40 -10.19
CA TYR A 59 -33.13 -4.29 -8.89
C TYR A 59 -31.67 -3.81 -9.02
N PHE A 60 -30.97 -4.12 -10.12
CA PHE A 60 -29.58 -3.70 -10.34
C PHE A 60 -29.48 -2.57 -11.37
N LYS A 61 -30.12 -1.43 -11.06
CA LYS A 61 -30.06 -0.19 -11.87
C LYS A 61 -28.62 0.31 -11.99
N THR A 62 -28.33 1.09 -13.04
CA THR A 62 -27.01 1.65 -13.35
C THR A 62 -26.34 2.29 -12.13
N THR A 63 -27.11 2.98 -11.29
CA THR A 63 -26.63 3.59 -10.04
C THR A 63 -26.04 2.57 -9.06
N TYR A 64 -26.69 1.43 -8.84
CA TYR A 64 -26.17 0.37 -7.96
C TYR A 64 -24.95 -0.31 -8.55
N LYS A 65 -24.87 -0.46 -9.88
CA LYS A 65 -23.66 -0.95 -10.57
C LYS A 65 -22.46 -0.02 -10.34
N VAL A 66 -22.67 1.30 -10.45
CA VAL A 66 -21.62 2.30 -10.22
C VAL A 66 -21.16 2.28 -8.77
N TRP A 67 -22.09 2.29 -7.80
CA TRP A 67 -21.72 2.22 -6.38
C TRP A 67 -21.05 0.90 -6.00
N TRP A 68 -21.48 -0.22 -6.60
CA TRP A 68 -20.81 -1.52 -6.44
C TRP A 68 -19.36 -1.47 -6.92
N PHE A 69 -19.14 -0.84 -8.09
CA PHE A 69 -17.81 -0.68 -8.66
C PHE A 69 -16.92 0.22 -7.79
N VAL A 70 -17.45 1.35 -7.31
CA VAL A 70 -16.71 2.25 -6.42
C VAL A 70 -16.37 1.55 -5.10
N GLY A 71 -17.33 0.84 -4.50
CA GLY A 71 -17.13 0.12 -3.23
C GLY A 71 -15.99 -0.90 -3.30
N TRP A 72 -15.98 -1.74 -4.34
CA TRP A 72 -14.92 -2.73 -4.54
C TRP A 72 -13.55 -2.10 -4.84
N ASN A 73 -13.51 -0.95 -5.52
CA ASN A 73 -12.26 -0.22 -5.71
C ASN A 73 -11.70 0.34 -4.40
N VAL A 74 -12.55 0.91 -3.54
CA VAL A 74 -12.14 1.37 -2.20
C VAL A 74 -11.59 0.20 -1.39
N VAL A 75 -12.30 -0.94 -1.37
CA VAL A 75 -11.83 -2.15 -0.68
C VAL A 75 -10.48 -2.61 -1.24
N GLY A 76 -10.34 -2.68 -2.57
CA GLY A 76 -9.09 -3.07 -3.23
C GLY A 76 -7.91 -2.16 -2.89
N ILE A 77 -8.11 -0.84 -2.90
CA ILE A 77 -7.10 0.15 -2.49
C ILE A 77 -6.69 -0.06 -1.04
N THR A 78 -7.65 -0.23 -0.12
CA THR A 78 -7.38 -0.40 1.32
C THR A 78 -6.56 -1.67 1.56
N PHE A 79 -6.98 -2.81 1.01
CA PHE A 79 -6.24 -4.07 1.17
C PHE A 79 -4.82 -4.02 0.59
N ALA A 80 -4.66 -3.43 -0.60
CA ALA A 80 -3.35 -3.30 -1.22
C ALA A 80 -2.45 -2.35 -0.43
N THR A 81 -3.02 -1.26 0.09
CA THR A 81 -2.32 -0.28 0.92
C THR A 81 -1.88 -0.89 2.25
N ASP A 82 -2.75 -1.63 2.94
CA ASP A 82 -2.41 -2.29 4.21
C ASP A 82 -1.35 -3.37 4.02
N THR A 83 -1.45 -4.14 2.92
CA THR A 83 -0.43 -5.14 2.58
C THR A 83 0.92 -4.47 2.27
N ALA A 84 0.92 -3.32 1.58
CA ALA A 84 2.14 -2.57 1.30
C ALA A 84 2.76 -1.99 2.57
N LYS A 85 1.96 -1.40 3.46
CA LYS A 85 2.43 -0.93 4.77
C LYS A 85 3.08 -2.06 5.58
N MET A 86 2.47 -3.24 5.60
CA MET A 86 3.02 -4.40 6.31
C MET A 86 4.33 -4.92 5.70
N LYS A 87 4.50 -4.84 4.38
CA LYS A 87 5.77 -5.18 3.72
C LYS A 87 6.85 -4.15 4.00
N ILE A 88 6.48 -2.87 3.95
CA ILE A 88 7.37 -1.75 4.24
C ILE A 88 7.86 -1.81 5.69
N SER A 89 6.99 -2.07 6.66
CA SER A 89 7.40 -2.18 8.07
C SER A 89 8.37 -3.34 8.29
N LYS A 90 8.14 -4.49 7.64
CA LYS A 90 9.10 -5.61 7.65
C LYS A 90 10.43 -5.24 6.99
N GLN A 91 10.41 -4.53 5.87
CA GLN A 91 11.64 -4.07 5.21
C GLN A 91 12.43 -3.10 6.08
N ALA A 92 11.74 -2.15 6.74
CA ALA A 92 12.38 -1.21 7.65
C ALA A 92 13.04 -1.93 8.85
N ALA A 93 12.33 -2.91 9.45
CA ALA A 93 12.88 -3.71 10.55
C ALA A 93 14.13 -4.50 10.13
N MET A 94 14.10 -5.15 8.96
CA MET A 94 15.27 -5.85 8.42
C MET A 94 16.44 -4.90 8.10
N GLU A 95 16.16 -3.70 7.58
CA GLU A 95 17.21 -2.73 7.26
C GLU A 95 17.93 -2.22 8.52
N ASP A 96 17.19 -2.03 9.62
CA ASP A 96 17.76 -1.62 10.91
C ASP A 96 18.60 -2.75 11.53
N GLU A 97 18.15 -4.02 11.43
CA GLU A 97 18.95 -5.18 11.83
C GLU A 97 20.24 -5.31 11.01
N LEU A 98 20.16 -5.09 9.70
CA LEU A 98 21.32 -5.19 8.80
C LEU A 98 22.34 -4.07 9.07
N LYS A 99 21.87 -2.85 9.38
CA LYS A 99 22.73 -1.76 9.82
C LYS A 99 23.38 -2.09 11.16
N ARG A 100 22.63 -2.62 12.12
CA ARG A 100 23.17 -3.02 13.43
C ARG A 100 24.26 -4.07 13.28
N ASN A 101 24.05 -5.09 12.45
CA ASN A 101 25.04 -6.12 12.19
C ASN A 101 26.30 -5.57 11.51
N ARG A 102 26.17 -4.65 10.53
CA ARG A 102 27.33 -3.98 9.93
C ARG A 102 28.13 -3.15 10.92
N TYR A 103 27.47 -2.45 11.85
CA TYR A 103 28.17 -1.69 12.89
C TYR A 103 28.95 -2.63 13.82
N ILE A 104 28.34 -3.74 14.25
CA ILE A 104 29.02 -4.75 15.08
C ILE A 104 30.21 -5.33 14.33
N GLU A 105 30.06 -5.65 13.04
CA GLU A 105 31.14 -6.20 12.22
C GLU A 105 32.30 -5.20 12.04
N GLN A 106 32.00 -3.90 11.87
CA GLN A 106 33.02 -2.85 11.80
C GLN A 106 33.72 -2.64 13.14
N GLU A 107 33.01 -2.70 14.27
CA GLU A 107 33.61 -2.62 15.61
C GLU A 107 34.46 -3.84 15.93
N LEU A 108 34.03 -5.04 15.51
CA LEU A 108 34.80 -6.27 15.65
C LEU A 108 36.09 -6.18 14.83
N SER A 109 35.99 -5.74 13.57
CA SER A 109 37.13 -5.59 12.67
C SER A 109 38.13 -4.53 13.12
N ARG A 110 37.65 -3.50 13.84
CA ARG A 110 38.48 -2.41 14.37
C ARG A 110 39.16 -2.78 15.69
N ASN A 111 38.54 -3.63 16.52
CA ASN A 111 39.15 -4.15 17.74
C ASN A 111 40.12 -5.31 17.50
N LEU A 112 40.01 -6.00 16.36
CA LEU A 112 40.91 -7.10 15.99
C LEU A 112 42.24 -6.63 15.36
N LYS A 113 42.51 -5.32 15.36
CA LYS A 113 43.68 -4.68 14.75
C LYS A 113 44.45 -3.90 15.80
#